data_AF-A0AA96V4P9-F1
#
_entry.id   AF-A0AA96V4P9-F1
#
_cell.length_a   1.000
_cell.length_b   1.000
_cell.length_c   1.000
_cell.angle_alpha   90.00
_cell.angle_beta   90.00
_cell.angle_gamma   90.00
#
_symmetry.space_group_name_H-M   'P 1'
#
loop_
_entity.id
_entity.type
_entity.pdbx_description
1 polymer ?
#
loop_
_entity_poly.entity_id
_entity_poly.type
_entity_poly.pdbx_seq_one_letter_code
_entity_poly.pdbx_strand_id
1 'polypeptide(L)'
;MFSSVISNRSGRFYELDVLRGFSVVLMILYHFFYDLDYFGIFPLPTWFWPQQFHGFPITDLFVLIAGISLTLSVAHSASSSASSSASSSASVSASSSASSSASVSASASASASNFVSHTVSNSAFNSKKIMRKLVRRGLKIFSVGLLITVVTWIYPHDGFVVFGILHMIGISTILSIPFLIYLRQSESRFKLIVPLFFGIVALLLGQVVQKIHGPIWLAPLGIHPYDFYSLDYEPLFPWFGAILIGIAIGVWAYPQGKRRFSVPKKMPRILIPLSVAGQNSLLIYLIHQPLILFILYLVGSVDLWVLIGLF
;
A
#
# COMPACT_ATOMS: atom_id res chain seq x y z
N MET A 1 -8.57 -15.08 25.99
CA MET A 1 -9.51 -14.76 24.89
C MET A 1 -8.98 -13.74 23.88
N PHE A 2 -8.24 -12.70 24.28
CA PHE A 2 -7.58 -11.78 23.32
C PHE A 2 -6.35 -12.35 22.58
N SER A 3 -5.70 -13.38 23.13
CA SER A 3 -4.53 -14.03 22.49
C SER A 3 -4.88 -14.95 21.32
N SER A 4 -6.14 -15.38 21.16
CA SER A 4 -6.59 -16.25 20.06
C SER A 4 -7.13 -15.48 18.85
N VAL A 5 -7.47 -14.20 19.02
CA VAL A 5 -7.91 -13.32 17.92
C VAL A 5 -6.71 -12.83 17.09
N ILE A 6 -5.51 -12.82 17.68
CA ILE A 6 -4.23 -12.60 16.98
C ILE A 6 -3.69 -13.96 16.53
N SER A 7 -4.52 -14.77 15.86
CA SER A 7 -3.99 -15.90 15.13
C SER A 7 -3.03 -15.33 14.09
N ASN A 8 -1.78 -15.76 14.17
CA ASN A 8 -0.73 -15.50 13.21
C ASN A 8 -1.21 -15.99 11.84
N ARG A 9 -1.99 -15.17 11.11
CA ARG A 9 -2.42 -15.53 9.74
C ARG A 9 -1.13 -15.75 8.98
N SER A 10 -0.88 -17.00 8.61
CA SER A 10 0.37 -17.48 8.01
C SER A 10 0.89 -16.46 6.99
N GLY A 11 2.03 -15.83 7.27
CA GLY A 11 2.67 -14.84 6.39
C GLY A 11 2.40 -13.36 6.69
N ARG A 12 1.85 -12.97 7.85
CA ARG A 12 1.79 -11.56 8.26
C ARG A 12 2.93 -11.16 9.20
N PHE A 13 3.44 -9.94 8.98
CA PHE A 13 4.53 -9.35 9.73
C PHE A 13 3.97 -8.30 10.71
N TYR A 14 3.88 -8.65 12.00
CA TYR A 14 3.21 -7.80 12.99
C TYR A 14 3.86 -6.43 13.14
N GLU A 15 5.17 -6.32 12.92
CA GLU A 15 5.92 -5.06 12.95
C GLU A 15 5.44 -4.08 11.88
N LEU A 16 5.04 -4.57 10.71
CA LEU A 16 4.46 -3.72 9.65
C LEU A 16 3.04 -3.29 10.01
N ASP A 17 2.27 -4.15 10.67
CA ASP A 17 0.95 -3.80 11.18
C ASP A 17 1.09 -2.74 12.31
N VAL A 18 2.06 -2.88 13.22
CA VAL A 18 2.36 -1.90 14.27
C VAL A 18 2.79 -0.56 13.68
N LEU A 19 3.73 -0.55 12.73
CA LEU A 19 4.16 0.68 12.06
C LEU A 19 3.01 1.37 11.33
N ARG A 20 2.12 0.61 10.67
CA ARG A 20 0.95 1.19 10.01
C ARG A 20 -0.04 1.76 11.02
N GLY A 21 -0.26 1.06 12.12
CA GLY A 21 -1.11 1.55 13.20
C GLY A 21 -0.58 2.83 13.82
N PHE A 22 0.75 2.94 13.96
CA PHE A 22 1.40 4.16 14.40
C PHE A 22 1.10 5.33 13.46
N SER A 23 1.26 5.14 12.14
CA SER A 23 0.91 6.17 11.15
C SER A 23 -0.57 6.59 11.24
N VAL A 24 -1.48 5.64 11.40
CA VAL A 24 -2.92 5.93 11.51
C VAL A 24 -3.23 6.73 12.78
N VAL A 25 -2.63 6.38 13.92
CA VAL A 25 -2.82 7.14 15.16
C VAL A 25 -2.29 8.56 15.00
N LEU A 26 -1.11 8.75 14.41
CA LEU A 26 -0.59 10.08 14.13
C LEU A 26 -1.51 10.88 13.19
N MET A 27 -2.06 10.24 12.15
CA MET A 27 -3.02 10.88 11.25
C MET A 27 -4.28 11.34 12.01
N ILE A 28 -4.80 10.53 12.93
CA ILE A 28 -5.99 10.90 13.74
C ILE A 28 -5.67 12.11 14.61
N LEU A 29 -4.51 12.09 15.27
CA LEU A 29 -4.08 13.20 16.11
C LEU A 29 -3.90 14.48 15.30
N TYR A 30 -3.32 14.39 14.11
CA TYR A 30 -3.18 15.52 13.20
C TYR A 30 -4.54 16.14 12.86
N HIS A 31 -5.49 15.34 12.37
CA HIS A 31 -6.83 15.82 12.03
C HIS A 31 -7.59 16.37 13.23
N PHE A 32 -7.46 15.74 14.40
CA PHE A 32 -8.08 16.22 15.62
C PHE A 32 -7.62 17.63 15.99
N PHE A 33 -6.30 17.88 16.00
CA PHE A 33 -5.78 19.21 16.28
C PHE A 33 -6.11 20.20 15.16
N TYR A 34 -6.17 19.74 13.90
CA TYR A 34 -6.50 20.59 12.76
C TYR A 34 -7.93 21.09 12.87
N ASP A 35 -8.88 20.20 13.19
CA ASP A 35 -10.27 20.57 13.37
C ASP A 35 -10.44 21.52 14.56
N LEU A 36 -9.71 21.31 15.67
CA LEU A 36 -9.76 22.22 16.83
C LEU A 36 -9.30 23.65 16.48
N ASP A 37 -8.26 23.79 15.66
CA ASP A 37 -7.79 25.08 15.17
C ASP A 37 -8.73 25.68 14.13
N TYR A 38 -9.17 24.87 13.17
CA TYR A 38 -10.09 25.25 12.09
C TYR A 38 -11.42 25.82 12.62
N PHE A 39 -11.99 25.20 13.66
CA PHE A 39 -13.22 25.70 14.31
C PHE A 39 -12.97 26.78 15.37
N GLY A 40 -11.72 27.22 15.57
CA GLY A 40 -11.37 28.27 16.54
C GLY A 40 -11.51 27.86 18.01
N ILE A 41 -11.62 26.56 18.30
CA ILE A 41 -11.77 26.00 19.65
C ILE A 41 -10.44 26.08 20.40
N PHE A 42 -9.36 25.71 19.71
CA PHE A 42 -8.00 25.75 20.25
C PHE A 42 -7.05 26.29 19.18
N PRO A 43 -6.94 27.62 19.05
CA PRO A 43 -6.11 28.23 18.03
C PRO A 43 -4.64 27.90 18.27
N LEU A 44 -4.04 27.24 17.31
CA LEU A 44 -2.65 26.80 17.35
C LEU A 44 -1.76 27.80 16.61
N PRO A 45 -0.54 28.06 17.09
CA PRO A 45 0.37 28.97 16.39
C PRO A 45 0.68 28.49 14.97
N THR A 46 0.87 29.41 14.03
CA THR A 46 1.12 29.07 12.61
C THR A 46 2.36 28.20 12.37
N TRP A 47 3.36 28.23 13.24
CA TRP A 47 4.53 27.33 13.19
C TRP A 47 4.22 25.88 13.60
N PHE A 48 3.09 25.65 14.27
CA PHE A 48 2.60 24.31 14.62
C PHE A 48 2.15 23.54 13.38
N TRP A 49 1.59 24.25 12.40
CA TRP A 49 1.09 23.68 11.15
C TRP A 49 2.19 23.54 10.11
N PRO A 50 2.64 22.32 9.78
CA PRO A 50 3.74 22.12 8.83
C PRO A 50 3.28 22.26 7.38
N GLN A 51 2.22 23.02 7.08
CA GLN A 51 1.81 23.29 5.70
C GLN A 51 2.92 23.96 4.86
N GLN A 52 3.95 24.50 5.51
CA GLN A 52 5.20 24.96 4.87
C GLN A 52 6.15 23.82 4.43
N PHE A 53 5.92 22.57 4.83
CA PHE A 53 6.82 21.42 4.69
C PHE A 53 6.27 20.23 3.89
N HIS A 54 5.25 20.42 3.03
CA HIS A 54 4.70 19.34 2.17
C HIS A 54 4.22 18.10 2.97
N GLY A 55 3.28 18.32 3.88
CA GLY A 55 2.65 17.23 4.63
C GLY A 55 3.50 16.76 5.81
N PHE A 56 2.82 16.39 6.90
CA PHE A 56 3.47 15.74 8.04
C PHE A 56 4.19 14.45 7.54
N PRO A 57 5.29 14.00 8.17
CA PRO A 57 5.94 12.69 7.88
C PRO A 57 5.03 11.45 8.06
N ILE A 58 3.75 11.67 8.40
CA ILE A 58 2.70 10.67 8.56
C ILE A 58 2.33 10.05 7.21
N THR A 59 2.06 10.87 6.19
CA THR A 59 1.71 10.37 4.86
C THR A 59 2.87 9.60 4.25
N ASP A 60 4.10 10.13 4.37
CA ASP A 60 5.33 9.47 3.94
C ASP A 60 5.45 8.06 4.53
N LEU A 61 5.28 7.94 5.85
CA LEU A 61 5.39 6.66 6.54
C LEU A 61 4.31 5.68 6.06
N PHE A 62 3.06 6.12 5.94
CA PHE A 62 1.95 5.28 5.50
C PHE A 62 2.15 4.76 4.07
N VAL A 63 2.55 5.65 3.16
CA VAL A 63 2.81 5.35 1.75
C VAL A 63 4.02 4.43 1.59
N LEU A 64 5.12 4.66 2.33
CA LEU A 64 6.28 3.76 2.35
C LEU A 64 5.90 2.35 2.82
N ILE A 65 5.11 2.25 3.90
CA ILE A 65 4.63 0.95 4.42
C ILE A 65 3.72 0.26 3.39
N ALA A 66 2.90 1.01 2.65
CA ALA A 66 2.09 0.46 1.56
C ALA A 66 2.98 -0.17 0.47
N GLY A 67 4.08 0.49 0.07
CA GLY A 67 5.09 -0.04 -0.84
C GLY A 67 5.74 -1.33 -0.33
N ILE A 68 6.21 -1.35 0.92
CA ILE A 68 6.80 -2.56 1.55
C ILE A 68 5.79 -3.72 1.52
N SER A 69 4.52 -3.43 1.80
CA SER A 69 3.44 -4.41 1.82
C SER A 69 3.14 -5.01 0.43
N LEU A 70 3.34 -4.25 -0.64
CA LEU A 70 3.18 -4.74 -2.02
C LEU A 70 4.25 -5.79 -2.36
N THR A 71 5.51 -5.55 -1.99
CA THR A 71 6.60 -6.51 -2.18
C THR A 71 6.31 -7.84 -1.50
N LEU A 72 5.82 -7.80 -0.26
CA LEU A 72 5.47 -9.01 0.51
C LEU A 72 4.29 -9.79 -0.07
N SER A 73 3.28 -9.09 -0.62
CA SER A 73 2.14 -9.75 -1.27
C SER A 73 2.58 -10.62 -2.46
N VAL A 74 3.64 -10.21 -3.16
CA VAL A 74 4.22 -10.96 -4.28
C VAL A 74 5.11 -12.10 -3.80
N ALA A 75 5.95 -11.86 -2.79
CA ALA A 75 6.84 -12.88 -2.23
C ALA A 75 6.08 -14.08 -1.66
N HIS A 76 5.00 -13.87 -0.90
CA HIS A 76 4.19 -14.96 -0.36
C HIS A 76 3.50 -15.77 -1.46
N SER A 77 3.06 -15.11 -2.54
CA SER A 77 2.42 -15.79 -3.69
C SER A 77 3.39 -16.70 -4.45
N ALA A 78 4.70 -16.44 -4.38
CA ALA A 78 5.75 -17.30 -4.94
C ALA A 78 5.99 -18.54 -4.07
N SER A 79 6.07 -18.37 -2.74
CA SER A 79 6.26 -19.48 -1.80
C SER A 79 5.12 -20.51 -1.84
N SER A 80 3.87 -20.05 -1.93
CA SER A 80 2.69 -20.93 -2.01
C SER A 80 2.62 -21.73 -3.31
N SER A 81 3.17 -21.20 -4.41
CA SER A 81 3.21 -21.91 -5.69
C SER A 81 4.28 -22.99 -5.73
N ALA A 82 5.44 -22.75 -5.10
CA ALA A 82 6.55 -23.70 -5.06
C ALA A 82 6.21 -24.93 -4.21
N SER A 83 5.51 -24.74 -3.09
CA SER A 83 5.03 -25.85 -2.26
C SER A 83 3.99 -26.72 -2.98
N SER A 84 3.07 -26.12 -3.74
CA SER A 84 2.06 -26.87 -4.50
C SER A 84 2.65 -27.66 -5.68
N SER A 85 3.68 -27.12 -6.34
CA SER A 85 4.36 -27.84 -7.43
C SER A 85 5.19 -29.01 -6.91
N ALA A 86 5.88 -28.84 -5.77
CA ALA A 86 6.69 -29.89 -5.15
C ALA A 86 5.84 -31.08 -4.67
N SER A 87 4.64 -30.82 -4.13
CA SER A 87 3.69 -31.89 -3.76
C SER A 87 3.17 -32.65 -4.99
N SER A 88 2.93 -31.95 -6.11
CA SER A 88 2.45 -32.60 -7.35
C SER A 88 3.54 -33.41 -8.06
N SER A 89 4.80 -32.99 -8.01
CA SER A 89 5.91 -33.75 -8.59
C SER A 89 6.28 -34.97 -7.74
N ALA A 90 6.13 -34.89 -6.41
CA ALA A 90 6.27 -36.04 -5.51
C ALA A 90 5.20 -37.11 -5.75
N SER A 91 3.94 -36.72 -6.02
CA SER A 91 2.88 -37.68 -6.34
C SER A 91 3.05 -38.34 -7.72
N VAL A 92 3.60 -37.62 -8.70
CA VAL A 92 3.85 -38.16 -10.06
C VAL A 92 5.05 -39.11 -10.06
N SER A 93 6.12 -38.78 -9.34
CA SER A 93 7.32 -39.63 -9.22
C SER A 93 7.07 -40.93 -8.44
N ALA A 94 6.11 -40.94 -7.52
CA ALA A 94 5.66 -42.17 -6.86
C ALA A 94 4.88 -43.11 -7.80
N SER A 95 4.33 -42.61 -8.91
CA SER A 95 3.56 -43.39 -9.89
C SER A 95 4.38 -43.90 -11.07
N SER A 96 5.59 -43.39 -11.28
CA SER A 96 6.44 -43.69 -12.45
C SER A 96 7.62 -44.63 -12.17
N SER A 97 7.81 -45.08 -10.93
CA SER A 97 8.90 -46.01 -10.55
C SER A 97 8.67 -47.48 -10.96
N ALA A 98 7.83 -47.75 -11.97
CA ALA A 98 7.42 -49.09 -12.37
C ALA A 98 7.83 -49.52 -13.79
N SER A 99 8.59 -48.73 -14.57
CA SER A 99 9.01 -49.19 -15.92
C SER A 99 10.36 -48.68 -16.41
N SER A 100 11.29 -49.64 -16.45
CA SER A 100 12.38 -49.91 -17.40
C SER A 100 13.35 -48.79 -17.86
N SER A 101 14.62 -49.09 -17.64
CA SER A 101 15.85 -48.45 -18.09
C SER A 101 16.20 -48.75 -19.56
N ALA A 102 16.06 -47.77 -20.45
CA ALA A 102 16.85 -47.62 -21.69
C ALA A 102 16.42 -46.37 -22.49
N SER A 103 16.88 -45.17 -22.12
CA SER A 103 16.89 -43.95 -22.98
C SER A 103 17.48 -42.71 -22.26
N VAL A 104 18.57 -42.87 -21.49
CA VAL A 104 18.99 -41.89 -20.47
C VAL A 104 19.42 -40.52 -21.05
N SER A 105 19.90 -40.43 -22.30
CA SER A 105 20.39 -39.16 -22.87
C SER A 105 19.33 -38.32 -23.59
N ALA A 106 18.43 -38.95 -24.37
CA ALA A 106 17.32 -38.26 -25.05
C ALA A 106 16.16 -37.94 -24.09
N SER A 107 15.93 -38.78 -23.07
CA SER A 107 14.96 -38.49 -22.01
C SER A 107 15.42 -37.36 -21.10
N ALA A 108 16.73 -37.15 -20.92
CA ALA A 108 17.26 -36.05 -20.10
C ALA A 108 17.07 -34.68 -20.78
N SER A 109 17.31 -34.57 -22.09
CA SER A 109 17.08 -33.33 -22.84
C SER A 109 15.59 -33.02 -23.03
N ALA A 110 14.76 -34.03 -23.26
CA ALA A 110 13.29 -33.91 -23.30
C ALA A 110 12.69 -33.62 -21.91
N SER A 111 13.25 -34.18 -20.83
CA SER A 111 12.84 -33.86 -19.45
C SER A 111 13.30 -32.47 -19.05
N ALA A 112 14.49 -32.02 -19.48
CA ALA A 112 14.98 -30.67 -19.25
C ALA A 112 14.16 -29.63 -20.03
N SER A 113 13.81 -29.90 -21.29
CA SER A 113 12.96 -29.00 -22.10
C SER A 113 11.53 -28.96 -21.57
N ASN A 114 10.97 -30.11 -21.17
CA ASN A 114 9.66 -30.18 -20.52
C ASN A 114 9.66 -29.51 -19.14
N PHE A 115 10.73 -29.65 -18.36
CA PHE A 115 10.90 -28.98 -17.06
C PHE A 115 11.04 -27.47 -17.22
N VAL A 116 11.84 -26.99 -18.17
CA VAL A 116 11.97 -25.56 -18.49
C VAL A 116 10.65 -25.01 -19.02
N SER A 117 9.95 -25.72 -19.90
CA SER A 117 8.65 -25.32 -20.43
C SER A 117 7.57 -25.28 -19.34
N HIS A 118 7.51 -26.28 -18.46
CA HIS A 118 6.61 -26.29 -17.30
C HIS A 118 6.94 -25.17 -16.29
N THR A 119 8.23 -24.89 -16.07
CA THR A 119 8.67 -23.84 -15.13
C THR A 119 8.34 -22.46 -15.67
N VAL A 120 8.58 -22.21 -16.97
CA VAL A 120 8.24 -20.95 -17.63
C VAL A 120 6.71 -20.77 -17.70
N SER A 121 5.95 -21.82 -18.06
CA SER A 121 4.48 -21.81 -18.09
C SER A 121 3.87 -21.54 -16.71
N ASN A 122 4.37 -22.20 -15.66
CA ASN A 122 3.94 -21.94 -14.28
C ASN A 122 4.31 -20.54 -13.79
N SER A 123 5.49 -20.02 -14.19
CA SER A 123 5.91 -18.66 -13.83
C SER A 123 5.00 -17.58 -14.44
N ALA A 124 4.62 -17.76 -15.71
CA ALA A 124 3.76 -16.85 -16.47
C ALA A 124 2.31 -16.90 -15.99
N PHE A 125 1.77 -18.11 -15.75
CA PHE A 125 0.43 -18.31 -15.21
C PHE A 125 0.27 -17.64 -13.83
N ASN A 126 1.26 -17.83 -12.95
CA ASN A 126 1.22 -17.23 -11.62
C ASN A 126 1.43 -15.69 -11.67
N SER A 127 2.10 -15.15 -12.70
CA SER A 127 2.23 -13.69 -12.91
C SER A 127 0.89 -13.06 -13.28
N LYS A 128 0.11 -13.71 -14.16
CA LYS A 128 -1.26 -13.26 -14.50
C LYS A 128 -2.17 -13.25 -13.27
N LYS A 129 -2.07 -14.27 -12.41
CA LYS A 129 -2.83 -14.36 -11.16
C LYS A 129 -2.51 -13.20 -10.20
N ILE A 130 -1.23 -12.90 -9.99
CA ILE A 130 -0.77 -11.78 -9.16
C ILE A 130 -1.23 -10.45 -9.73
N MET A 131 -1.06 -10.24 -11.04
CA MET A 131 -1.51 -9.03 -11.73
C MET A 131 -3.00 -8.78 -11.53
N ARG A 132 -3.86 -9.78 -11.78
CA ARG A 132 -5.32 -9.67 -11.55
C ARG A 132 -5.65 -9.31 -10.10
N LYS A 133 -4.95 -9.92 -9.14
CA LYS A 133 -5.13 -9.64 -7.70
C LYS A 133 -4.79 -8.18 -7.37
N LEU A 134 -3.67 -7.66 -7.89
CA LEU A 134 -3.23 -6.29 -7.67
C LEU A 134 -4.12 -5.27 -8.36
N VAL A 135 -4.52 -5.52 -9.62
CA VAL A 135 -5.48 -4.67 -10.34
C VAL A 135 -6.80 -4.59 -9.59
N ARG A 136 -7.38 -5.72 -9.18
CA ARG A 136 -8.63 -5.74 -8.41
C ARG A 136 -8.50 -5.00 -7.08
N ARG A 137 -7.36 -5.13 -6.40
CA ARG A 137 -7.09 -4.39 -5.15
C ARG A 137 -7.00 -2.89 -5.41
N GLY A 138 -6.22 -2.47 -6.41
CA GLY A 138 -6.05 -1.06 -6.77
C GLY A 138 -7.37 -0.41 -7.17
N LEU A 139 -8.14 -1.07 -8.05
CA LEU A 139 -9.47 -0.63 -8.45
C LEU A 139 -10.42 -0.52 -7.26
N LYS A 140 -10.44 -1.51 -6.36
CA LYS A 140 -11.29 -1.44 -5.16
C LYS A 140 -10.97 -0.22 -4.29
N ILE A 141 -9.69 0.05 -4.04
CA ILE A 141 -9.26 1.20 -3.22
C ILE A 141 -9.60 2.51 -3.94
N PHE A 142 -9.32 2.59 -5.24
CA PHE A 142 -9.65 3.75 -6.07
C PHE A 142 -11.15 4.04 -6.08
N SER A 143 -12.00 3.01 -6.23
CA SER A 143 -13.46 3.16 -6.20
C SER A 143 -13.98 3.66 -4.85
N VAL A 144 -13.36 3.27 -3.74
CA VAL A 144 -13.69 3.83 -2.42
C VAL A 144 -13.32 5.32 -2.37
N GLY A 145 -12.15 5.70 -2.89
CA GLY A 145 -11.78 7.11 -3.02
C GLY A 145 -12.78 7.91 -3.87
N LEU A 146 -13.20 7.35 -5.01
CA LEU A 146 -14.16 8.00 -5.91
C LEU A 146 -15.51 8.22 -5.23
N LEU A 147 -15.96 7.25 -4.42
CA LEU A 147 -17.16 7.41 -3.61
C LEU A 147 -17.04 8.59 -2.64
N ILE A 148 -15.89 8.74 -1.97
CA ILE A 148 -15.65 9.88 -1.06
C ILE A 148 -15.67 11.20 -1.83
N THR A 149 -15.04 11.26 -3.01
CA THR A 149 -15.11 12.44 -3.88
C THR A 149 -16.56 12.79 -4.24
N VAL A 150 -17.39 11.81 -4.61
CA VAL A 150 -18.80 12.06 -4.93
C VAL A 150 -19.58 12.55 -3.72
N VAL A 151 -19.42 11.89 -2.56
CA VAL A 151 -20.13 12.27 -1.33
C VAL A 151 -19.76 13.69 -0.91
N THR A 152 -18.47 14.00 -0.87
CA THR A 152 -17.99 15.35 -0.49
C THR A 152 -18.32 16.42 -1.53
N TRP A 153 -18.50 16.06 -2.80
CA TRP A 153 -18.90 17.01 -3.84
C TRP A 153 -20.36 17.44 -3.74
N ILE A 154 -21.25 16.56 -3.24
CA ILE A 154 -22.70 16.85 -3.12
C ILE A 154 -22.97 17.87 -1.99
N TYR A 155 -22.10 17.96 -1.00
CA TYR A 155 -22.27 18.82 0.17
C TYR A 155 -21.15 19.88 0.31
N PRO A 156 -21.06 20.87 -0.60
CA PRO A 156 -19.98 21.84 -0.57
C PRO A 156 -20.29 22.99 0.39
N HIS A 157 -19.46 23.16 1.42
CA HIS A 157 -19.30 24.47 2.09
C HIS A 157 -17.90 25.05 1.88
N ASP A 158 -16.83 24.24 1.97
CA ASP A 158 -15.44 24.72 1.90
C ASP A 158 -14.51 23.97 0.94
N GLY A 159 -14.98 22.92 0.27
CA GLY A 159 -14.18 22.13 -0.67
C GLY A 159 -14.62 20.67 -0.71
N PHE A 160 -14.10 19.90 -1.65
CA PHE A 160 -14.35 18.46 -1.74
C PHE A 160 -13.06 17.71 -2.04
N VAL A 161 -13.06 16.38 -1.88
CA VAL A 161 -11.87 15.56 -2.11
C VAL A 161 -11.62 15.43 -3.62
N VAL A 162 -10.56 16.05 -4.11
CA VAL A 162 -10.04 15.88 -5.47
C VAL A 162 -8.77 15.04 -5.42
N PHE A 163 -8.81 13.83 -5.99
CA PHE A 163 -7.64 12.94 -6.09
C PHE A 163 -6.88 12.75 -4.76
N GLY A 164 -7.61 12.45 -3.68
CA GLY A 164 -7.02 12.16 -2.37
C GLY A 164 -6.21 10.86 -2.29
N ILE A 165 -5.69 10.55 -1.10
CA ILE A 165 -4.73 9.44 -0.87
C ILE A 165 -5.21 8.07 -1.38
N LEU A 166 -6.53 7.78 -1.33
CA LEU A 166 -7.08 6.50 -1.80
C LEU A 166 -7.01 6.37 -3.33
N HIS A 167 -7.21 7.47 -4.07
CA HIS A 167 -7.02 7.49 -5.53
C HIS A 167 -5.57 7.18 -5.86
N MET A 168 -4.67 7.90 -5.19
CA MET A 168 -3.23 7.78 -5.37
C MET A 168 -2.73 6.37 -5.06
N ILE A 169 -3.12 5.78 -3.91
CA ILE A 169 -2.73 4.40 -3.55
C ILE A 169 -3.32 3.39 -4.53
N GLY A 170 -4.56 3.58 -4.95
CA GLY A 170 -5.24 2.72 -5.93
C GLY A 170 -4.50 2.65 -7.26
N ILE A 171 -4.19 3.81 -7.84
CA ILE A 171 -3.44 3.94 -9.10
C ILE A 171 -1.99 3.48 -8.93
N SER A 172 -1.32 3.90 -7.86
CA SER A 172 0.06 3.50 -7.57
C SER A 172 0.21 1.99 -7.41
N THR A 173 -0.79 1.31 -6.83
CA THR A 173 -0.81 -0.16 -6.74
C THR A 173 -0.81 -0.80 -8.13
N ILE A 174 -1.55 -0.23 -9.09
CA ILE A 174 -1.63 -0.72 -10.46
C ILE A 174 -0.32 -0.39 -11.23
N LEU A 175 0.18 0.84 -11.12
CA LEU A 175 1.44 1.26 -11.74
C LEU A 175 2.67 0.52 -11.20
N SER A 176 2.60 0.00 -9.98
CA SER A 176 3.67 -0.81 -9.38
C SER A 176 3.80 -2.21 -9.98
N ILE A 177 2.79 -2.70 -10.72
CA ILE A 177 2.75 -4.06 -11.28
C ILE A 177 3.99 -4.41 -12.12
N PRO A 178 4.44 -3.61 -13.12
CA PRO A 178 5.64 -3.92 -13.89
C PRO A 178 6.90 -4.09 -13.00
N PHE A 179 7.07 -3.23 -11.99
CA PHE A 179 8.18 -3.34 -11.02
C PHE A 179 8.07 -4.63 -10.21
N LEU A 180 6.88 -4.95 -9.73
CA LEU A 180 6.62 -6.14 -8.92
C LEU A 180 6.79 -7.46 -9.72
N ILE A 181 6.43 -7.46 -11.01
CA ILE A 181 6.66 -8.59 -11.92
C ILE A 181 8.16 -8.72 -12.20
N TYR A 182 8.86 -7.61 -12.48
CA TYR A 182 10.31 -7.59 -12.66
C TYR A 182 11.04 -8.17 -11.44
N LEU A 183 10.67 -7.74 -10.22
CA LEU A 183 11.23 -8.25 -8.97
C LEU A 183 11.05 -9.77 -8.79
N ARG A 184 9.96 -10.31 -9.34
CA ARG A 184 9.65 -11.74 -9.24
C ARG A 184 10.41 -12.57 -10.27
N GLN A 185 10.56 -12.07 -11.50
CA GLN A 185 11.13 -12.82 -12.61
C GLN A 185 12.65 -12.69 -12.69
N SER A 186 13.19 -11.56 -12.27
CA SER A 186 14.62 -11.30 -12.32
C SER A 186 15.31 -11.91 -11.11
N GLU A 187 16.45 -12.59 -11.29
CA GLU A 187 17.42 -12.91 -10.23
C GLU A 187 18.56 -11.88 -10.12
N SER A 188 18.42 -10.76 -10.81
CA SER A 188 19.47 -9.74 -10.88
C SER A 188 19.75 -9.05 -9.55
N ARG A 189 21.01 -8.65 -9.35
CA ARG A 189 21.42 -7.71 -8.29
C ARG A 189 20.72 -6.34 -8.40
N PHE A 190 20.17 -6.00 -9.57
CA PHE A 190 19.47 -4.73 -9.82
C PHE A 190 18.03 -4.68 -9.29
N LYS A 191 17.51 -5.76 -8.69
CA LYS A 191 16.15 -5.81 -8.11
C LYS A 191 15.84 -4.63 -7.19
N LEU A 192 16.79 -4.22 -6.34
CA LEU A 192 16.61 -3.08 -5.45
C LEU A 192 16.77 -1.74 -6.19
N ILE A 193 17.74 -1.68 -7.10
CA ILE A 193 18.17 -0.45 -7.77
C ILE A 193 17.10 0.10 -8.71
N VAL A 194 16.39 -0.76 -9.44
CA VAL A 194 15.35 -0.32 -10.39
C VAL A 194 14.22 0.46 -9.70
N PRO A 195 13.46 -0.09 -8.73
CA PRO A 195 12.41 0.68 -8.05
C PRO A 195 12.97 1.88 -7.28
N LEU A 196 14.19 1.77 -6.72
CA LEU A 196 14.82 2.91 -6.04
C LEU A 196 15.12 4.06 -7.01
N PHE A 197 15.70 3.77 -8.18
CA PHE A 197 16.02 4.77 -9.20
C PHE A 197 14.76 5.47 -9.69
N PHE A 198 13.75 4.72 -10.14
CA PHE A 198 12.48 5.29 -10.59
C PHE A 198 11.75 6.01 -9.45
N GLY A 199 11.89 5.55 -8.22
CA GLY A 199 11.36 6.21 -7.03
C GLY A 199 11.97 7.58 -6.80
N ILE A 200 13.30 7.67 -6.83
CA ILE A 200 14.04 8.95 -6.70
C ILE A 200 13.70 9.89 -7.86
N VAL A 201 13.65 9.39 -9.10
CA VAL A 201 13.24 10.19 -10.27
C VAL A 201 11.83 10.75 -10.08
N ALA A 202 10.88 9.95 -9.60
CA ALA A 202 9.51 10.41 -9.34
C ALA A 202 9.43 11.44 -8.20
N LEU A 203 10.25 11.29 -7.13
CA LEU A 203 10.34 12.29 -6.06
C LEU A 203 10.86 13.64 -6.61
N LEU A 204 11.95 13.61 -7.37
CA LEU A 204 12.54 14.81 -7.98
C LEU A 204 11.61 15.45 -9.00
N LEU A 205 10.91 14.64 -9.80
CA LEU A 205 9.91 15.12 -10.75
C LEU A 205 8.75 15.81 -10.04
N GLY A 206 8.31 15.30 -8.88
CA GLY A 206 7.29 15.94 -8.06
C GLY A 206 7.64 17.38 -7.67
N GLN A 207 8.92 17.65 -7.35
CA GLN A 207 9.40 18.99 -7.00
C GLN A 207 9.32 19.99 -8.16
N VAL A 208 9.31 19.49 -9.40
CA VAL A 208 9.17 20.31 -10.62
C VAL A 208 7.71 20.43 -11.00
N VAL A 209 6.98 19.32 -11.06
CA VAL A 209 5.60 19.25 -11.56
C VAL A 209 4.64 20.04 -10.67
N GLN A 210 4.80 20.00 -9.35
CA GLN A 210 3.95 20.75 -8.41
C GLN A 210 4.10 22.28 -8.51
N LYS A 211 5.09 22.78 -9.24
CA LYS A 211 5.24 24.22 -9.51
C LYS A 211 4.53 24.65 -10.79
N ILE A 212 4.05 23.70 -11.58
CA ILE A 212 3.39 23.95 -12.87
C ILE A 212 1.90 24.10 -12.61
N HIS A 213 1.34 25.21 -13.09
CA HIS A 213 -0.08 25.46 -13.04
C HIS A 213 -0.73 25.06 -14.36
N GLY A 214 -1.93 24.51 -14.29
CA GLY A 214 -2.62 24.01 -15.48
C GLY A 214 -4.06 23.57 -15.20
N PRO A 215 -4.71 22.96 -16.20
CA PRO A 215 -6.10 22.57 -16.09
C PRO A 215 -6.32 21.44 -15.07
N ILE A 216 -7.49 21.46 -14.42
CA ILE A 216 -7.83 20.56 -13.30
C ILE A 216 -7.75 19.06 -13.63
N TRP A 217 -7.93 18.67 -14.89
CA TRP A 217 -7.81 17.25 -15.28
C TRP A 217 -6.38 16.71 -15.18
N LEU A 218 -5.38 17.59 -15.04
CA LEU A 218 -3.98 17.21 -14.75
C LEU A 218 -3.68 17.14 -13.24
N ALA A 219 -4.65 17.45 -12.36
CA ALA A 219 -4.47 17.37 -10.91
C ALA A 219 -3.94 16.01 -10.45
N PRO A 220 -4.36 14.85 -11.02
CA PRO A 220 -3.75 13.56 -10.71
C PRO A 220 -2.22 13.50 -10.87
N LEU A 221 -1.62 14.34 -11.70
CA LEU A 221 -0.17 14.39 -11.92
C LEU A 221 0.55 15.40 -11.03
N GLY A 222 -0.17 16.25 -10.29
CA GLY A 222 0.42 17.35 -9.53
C GLY A 222 0.29 18.73 -10.18
N ILE A 223 -0.46 18.85 -11.30
CA ILE A 223 -0.65 20.11 -12.03
C ILE A 223 -2.09 20.57 -11.84
N HIS A 224 -2.29 21.74 -11.24
CA HIS A 224 -3.63 22.25 -10.95
C HIS A 224 -3.70 23.79 -11.11
N PRO A 225 -4.91 24.39 -11.10
CA PRO A 225 -5.08 25.84 -11.11
C PRO A 225 -4.47 26.52 -9.87
N TYR A 226 -4.25 27.84 -9.94
CA TYR A 226 -3.66 28.63 -8.84
C TYR A 226 -4.52 28.66 -7.57
N ASP A 227 -5.84 28.65 -7.76
CA ASP A 227 -6.87 28.70 -6.73
C ASP A 227 -7.37 27.30 -6.32
N PHE A 228 -6.62 26.27 -6.68
CA PHE A 228 -6.99 24.89 -6.37
C PHE A 228 -6.94 24.62 -4.87
N TYR A 229 -8.05 24.14 -4.34
CA TYR A 229 -8.19 23.67 -2.97
C TYR A 229 -8.94 22.33 -2.94
N SER A 230 -8.54 21.45 -2.03
CA SER A 230 -9.13 20.14 -1.82
C SER A 230 -8.95 19.74 -0.36
N LEU A 231 -9.95 19.06 0.21
CA LEU A 231 -9.88 18.53 1.58
C LEU A 231 -8.84 17.41 1.74
N ASP A 232 -8.60 16.67 0.66
CA ASP A 232 -7.57 15.63 0.56
C ASP A 232 -7.07 15.60 -0.89
N TYR A 233 -5.82 16.00 -1.10
CA TYR A 233 -5.19 16.00 -2.42
C TYR A 233 -3.78 15.43 -2.32
N GLU A 234 -3.59 14.28 -2.97
CA GLU A 234 -2.31 13.59 -2.97
C GLU A 234 -1.97 13.18 -4.41
N PRO A 235 -1.24 14.01 -5.17
CA PRO A 235 -0.96 13.74 -6.58
C PRO A 235 -0.09 12.50 -6.79
N LEU A 236 -0.03 11.99 -8.03
CA LEU A 236 0.83 10.85 -8.32
C LEU A 236 2.32 11.14 -8.07
N PHE A 237 2.77 12.37 -8.32
CA PHE A 237 4.13 12.82 -8.02
C PHE A 237 4.10 13.83 -6.87
N PRO A 238 4.89 13.62 -5.80
CA PRO A 238 5.98 12.66 -5.63
C PRO A 238 5.57 11.28 -5.08
N TRP A 239 4.31 11.08 -4.70
CA TRP A 239 3.89 9.96 -3.84
C TRP A 239 4.08 8.56 -4.42
N PHE A 240 3.96 8.40 -5.74
CA PHE A 240 4.33 7.15 -6.41
C PHE A 240 5.81 6.82 -6.23
N GLY A 241 6.67 7.85 -6.17
CA GLY A 241 8.08 7.68 -5.85
C GLY A 241 8.29 7.10 -4.45
N ALA A 242 7.54 7.57 -3.46
CA ALA A 242 7.55 7.01 -2.11
C ALA A 242 7.06 5.54 -2.09
N ILE A 243 6.04 5.18 -2.89
CA ILE A 243 5.62 3.77 -3.05
C ILE A 243 6.77 2.91 -3.60
N LEU A 244 7.47 3.37 -4.64
CA LEU A 244 8.58 2.63 -5.25
C LEU A 244 9.78 2.50 -4.30
N ILE A 245 10.09 3.54 -3.52
CA ILE A 245 11.09 3.47 -2.45
C ILE A 245 10.65 2.46 -1.39
N GLY A 246 9.39 2.47 -0.98
CA GLY A 246 8.82 1.46 -0.09
C GLY A 246 8.96 0.04 -0.65
N ILE A 247 8.75 -0.15 -1.96
CA ILE A 247 9.00 -1.43 -2.64
C ILE A 247 10.48 -1.82 -2.53
N ALA A 248 11.40 -0.89 -2.80
CA ALA A 248 12.85 -1.11 -2.70
C ALA A 248 13.27 -1.47 -1.27
N ILE A 249 12.73 -0.77 -0.26
CA ILE A 249 12.89 -1.10 1.16
C ILE A 249 12.31 -2.48 1.44
N GLY A 250 11.16 -2.86 0.88
CA GLY A 250 10.59 -4.18 1.05
C GLY A 250 11.48 -5.30 0.49
N VAL A 251 12.08 -5.08 -0.68
CA VAL A 251 13.08 -5.99 -1.28
C VAL A 251 14.31 -6.07 -0.40
N TRP A 252 14.68 -4.92 0.19
CA TRP A 252 15.75 -4.88 1.17
C TRP A 252 15.35 -5.63 2.45
N ALA A 253 14.46 -5.12 3.28
CA ALA A 253 14.04 -5.69 4.56
C ALA A 253 13.58 -7.16 4.52
N TYR A 254 12.96 -7.62 3.42
CA TYR A 254 12.32 -8.94 3.31
C TYR A 254 12.71 -9.74 2.05
N PRO A 255 13.99 -10.11 1.87
CA PRO A 255 14.43 -10.92 0.74
C PRO A 255 13.70 -12.26 0.74
N GLN A 256 13.17 -12.65 -0.42
CA GLN A 256 12.38 -13.89 -0.58
C GLN A 256 11.18 -14.00 0.39
N GLY A 257 10.70 -12.87 0.94
CA GLY A 257 9.62 -12.84 1.92
C GLY A 257 10.04 -13.24 3.34
N LYS A 258 11.34 -13.30 3.64
CA LYS A 258 11.88 -13.55 4.99
C LYS A 258 12.53 -12.30 5.55
N ARG A 259 12.28 -11.97 6.82
CA ARG A 259 12.94 -10.84 7.51
C ARG A 259 14.46 -11.02 7.52
N ARG A 260 15.21 -9.94 7.28
CA ARG A 260 16.67 -9.90 7.53
C ARG A 260 17.06 -9.60 8.96
N PHE A 261 16.16 -9.02 9.73
CA PHE A 261 16.44 -8.50 11.07
C PHE A 261 15.70 -9.32 12.13
N SER A 262 16.28 -9.35 13.33
CA SER A 262 15.73 -10.06 14.47
C SER A 262 14.63 -9.24 15.13
N VAL A 263 13.44 -9.79 15.18
CA VAL A 263 12.27 -9.19 15.85
C VAL A 263 11.73 -10.25 16.82
N PRO A 264 11.29 -9.89 18.05
CA PRO A 264 10.71 -10.84 18.99
C PRO A 264 9.65 -11.73 18.34
N LYS A 265 9.72 -13.06 18.52
CA LYS A 265 8.76 -13.99 17.91
C LYS A 265 7.34 -13.76 18.41
N LYS A 266 7.20 -13.36 19.68
CA LYS A 266 5.93 -12.96 20.29
C LYS A 266 5.86 -11.44 20.30
N MET A 267 4.74 -10.91 19.82
CA MET A 267 4.48 -9.47 19.88
C MET A 267 4.32 -9.02 21.35
N PRO A 268 5.01 -7.96 21.79
CA PRO A 268 4.79 -7.35 23.10
C PRO A 268 3.32 -6.94 23.28
N ARG A 269 2.73 -7.18 24.45
CA ARG A 269 1.31 -6.89 24.71
C ARG A 269 0.95 -5.41 24.51
N ILE A 270 1.87 -4.51 24.82
CA ILE A 270 1.71 -3.07 24.65
C ILE A 270 1.51 -2.65 23.18
N LEU A 271 2.02 -3.44 22.22
CA LEU A 271 1.89 -3.14 20.79
C LEU A 271 0.64 -3.74 20.15
N ILE A 272 -0.15 -4.52 20.89
CA ILE A 272 -1.39 -5.15 20.37
C ILE A 272 -2.36 -4.10 19.82
N PRO A 273 -2.70 -3.01 20.54
CA PRO A 273 -3.66 -2.02 20.04
C PRO A 273 -3.19 -1.40 18.72
N LEU A 274 -1.89 -1.09 18.63
CA LEU A 274 -1.30 -0.50 17.43
C LEU A 274 -1.29 -1.47 16.26
N SER A 275 -0.97 -2.74 16.51
CA SER A 275 -1.10 -3.77 15.48
C SER A 275 -2.53 -3.84 14.96
N VAL A 276 -3.52 -3.95 15.85
CA VAL A 276 -4.95 -4.02 15.49
C VAL A 276 -5.38 -2.80 14.68
N ALA A 277 -4.95 -1.60 15.06
CA ALA A 277 -5.19 -0.38 14.30
C ALA A 277 -4.63 -0.49 12.88
N GLY A 278 -3.39 -0.94 12.72
CA GLY A 278 -2.78 -1.13 11.40
C GLY A 278 -3.43 -2.22 10.54
N GLN A 279 -4.01 -3.27 11.15
CA GLN A 279 -4.76 -4.28 10.39
C GLN A 279 -6.06 -3.74 9.82
N ASN A 280 -6.65 -2.73 10.47
CA ASN A 280 -7.93 -2.12 10.10
C ASN A 280 -7.76 -0.69 9.58
N SER A 281 -6.55 -0.32 9.13
CA SER A 281 -6.19 1.06 8.80
C SER A 281 -7.13 1.72 7.79
N LEU A 282 -7.65 0.99 6.80
CA LEU A 282 -8.59 1.53 5.82
C LEU A 282 -9.94 1.89 6.46
N LEU A 283 -10.45 1.05 7.36
CA LEU A 283 -11.71 1.35 8.04
C LEU A 283 -11.53 2.57 8.93
N ILE A 284 -10.44 2.60 9.70
CA ILE A 284 -10.12 3.73 10.58
C ILE A 284 -9.97 5.02 9.76
N TYR A 285 -9.27 4.95 8.62
CA TYR A 285 -9.15 6.07 7.68
C TYR A 285 -10.52 6.57 7.21
N LEU A 286 -11.47 5.70 6.90
CA LEU A 286 -12.79 6.13 6.44
C LEU A 286 -13.65 6.75 7.54
N ILE A 287 -13.52 6.28 8.77
CA ILE A 287 -14.41 6.70 9.86
C ILE A 287 -13.85 7.83 10.71
N HIS A 288 -12.53 8.08 10.68
CA HIS A 288 -11.90 8.98 11.67
C HIS A 288 -12.44 10.41 11.60
N GLN A 289 -12.52 11.01 10.40
CA GLN A 289 -13.00 12.39 10.24
C GLN A 289 -14.47 12.52 10.68
N PRO A 290 -15.42 11.67 10.22
CA PRO A 290 -16.77 11.61 10.79
C PRO A 290 -16.80 11.50 12.31
N LEU A 291 -15.97 10.61 12.85
CA LEU A 291 -15.97 10.34 14.28
C LEU A 291 -15.44 11.53 15.08
N ILE A 292 -14.39 12.21 14.60
CA ILE A 292 -13.84 13.41 15.22
C ILE A 292 -14.90 14.51 15.26
N LEU A 293 -15.52 14.80 14.12
CA LEU A 293 -16.57 15.83 14.02
C LEU A 293 -17.78 15.50 14.89
N PHE A 294 -18.17 14.23 14.95
CA PHE A 294 -19.27 13.78 15.80
C PHE A 294 -18.96 13.96 17.29
N ILE A 295 -17.72 13.70 17.71
CA ILE A 295 -17.28 13.95 19.08
C ILE A 295 -17.29 15.46 19.38
N LEU A 296 -16.78 16.29 18.47
CA LEU A 296 -16.80 17.75 18.65
C LEU A 296 -18.22 18.30 18.77
N TYR A 297 -19.18 17.75 18.00
CA TYR A 297 -20.58 18.12 18.10
C TYR A 297 -21.18 17.75 19.47
N LEU A 298 -20.91 16.53 19.95
CA LEU A 298 -21.43 16.07 21.25
C LEU A 298 -20.92 16.93 22.42
N VAL A 299 -19.72 17.51 22.28
CA VAL A 299 -19.13 18.41 23.28
C VAL A 299 -19.66 19.86 23.13
N GLY A 300 -20.45 20.14 22.10
CA GLY A 300 -21.03 21.45 21.83
C GLY A 300 -20.06 22.41 21.14
N SER A 301 -18.98 21.90 20.54
CA SER A 301 -17.94 22.70 19.91
C SER A 301 -18.19 22.99 18.42
N VAL A 302 -19.06 22.21 17.77
CA VAL A 302 -19.48 22.43 16.37
C VAL A 302 -20.99 22.19 16.22
N ASP A 303 -21.62 22.87 15.27
CA ASP A 303 -23.06 22.76 15.03
C ASP A 303 -23.44 21.46 14.30
N LEU A 304 -24.70 21.04 14.48
CA LEU A 304 -25.26 19.87 13.78
C LEU A 304 -25.19 20.01 12.26
N TRP A 305 -25.25 21.24 11.73
CA TRP A 305 -25.11 21.51 10.30
C TRP A 305 -23.71 21.19 9.76
N VAL A 306 -22.66 21.32 10.57
CA VAL A 306 -21.29 20.90 10.21
C VAL A 306 -21.24 19.38 10.03
N LEU A 307 -21.93 18.63 10.88
CA LEU A 307 -22.04 17.18 10.76
C LEU A 307 -22.84 16.75 9.53
N ILE A 308 -23.97 17.39 9.27
CA ILE A 308 -24.86 17.06 8.14
C ILE A 308 -24.24 17.52 6.80
N GLY A 309 -23.43 18.57 6.81
CA GLY A 309 -22.73 19.06 5.62
C GLY A 309 -21.52 18.23 5.20
N LEU A 310 -21.11 17.23 5.98
CA LEU A 310 -19.93 16.38 5.70
C LEU A 310 -20.27 14.92 5.38
N PHE A 311 -21.55 14.51 5.44
CA PHE A 311 -22.05 13.16 5.13
C PHE A 311 -23.29 13.16 4.25
#